data_AF-A0A0A9W6G1-F1
#
_entry.id   AF-A0A0A9W6G1-F1
#
_cell.length_a   1.000
_cell.length_b   1.000
_cell.length_c   1.000
_cell.angle_alpha   90.00
_cell.angle_beta   90.00
_cell.angle_gamma   90.00
#
_symmetry.space_group_name_H-M   'P 1'
#
loop_
_entity.id
_entity.type
_entity.pdbx_description
1 polymer ?
#
loop_
_entity_poly.entity_id
_entity_poly.type
_entity_poly.pdbx_seq_one_letter_code
_entity_poly.pdbx_strand_id
1 'polypeptide(L)'
;TTAAAAATVQDHPPQFLLTLQPSNLPSAKVCVDLDIPLNSLWSSVVLPVLKRIHSTQLIVALCAQFFATFPDSEVDSETEDDRTVYPGTCMVQHSQDTFINRYTYISVFYSLRGIVYTLHALMVQRIINVGIMLIRPPGHHTSRSVVDGCCLFNTVSFTAQLALHIYPH
;
A
#
# COMPACT_ATOMS: atom_id res chain seq x y z
N THR A 1 20.28 -22.37 -28.45
CA THR A 1 18.98 -21.69 -28.30
C THR A 1 18.55 -21.83 -26.85
N THR A 2 18.97 -20.90 -26.01
CA THR A 2 18.72 -20.92 -24.56
C THR A 2 17.32 -20.41 -24.28
N ALA A 3 16.47 -21.29 -23.72
CA ALA A 3 15.13 -20.97 -23.27
C ALA A 3 15.19 -20.01 -22.07
N ALA A 4 14.52 -18.87 -22.18
CA ALA A 4 14.37 -17.92 -21.09
C ALA A 4 13.45 -18.54 -20.03
N ALA A 5 13.96 -18.71 -18.82
CA ALA A 5 13.16 -19.11 -17.67
C ALA A 5 12.21 -17.95 -17.32
N ALA A 6 10.93 -18.11 -17.66
CA ALA A 6 9.88 -17.24 -17.18
C ALA A 6 9.77 -17.44 -15.66
N ALA A 7 10.20 -16.47 -14.87
CA ALA A 7 9.96 -16.43 -13.45
C ALA A 7 8.45 -16.29 -13.21
N THR A 8 7.78 -17.41 -12.95
CA THR A 8 6.41 -17.43 -12.44
C THR A 8 6.43 -16.89 -11.02
N VAL A 9 6.01 -15.63 -10.85
CA VAL A 9 5.61 -15.10 -9.54
C VAL A 9 4.48 -15.99 -9.06
N GLN A 10 4.73 -16.80 -8.04
CA GLN A 10 3.65 -17.56 -7.41
C GLN A 10 2.69 -16.56 -6.75
N ASP A 11 1.45 -16.51 -7.24
CA ASP A 11 0.31 -15.79 -6.68
C ASP A 11 -0.09 -16.39 -5.31
N HIS A 12 0.77 -16.29 -4.31
CA HIS A 12 0.34 -16.50 -2.93
C HIS A 12 -0.38 -15.24 -2.46
N PRO A 13 -1.58 -15.34 -1.85
CA PRO A 13 -2.21 -14.18 -1.24
C PRO A 13 -1.21 -13.57 -0.24
N PRO A 14 -1.00 -12.24 -0.26
CA PRO A 14 0.01 -11.63 0.56
C PRO A 14 -0.40 -11.76 2.02
N GLN A 15 0.45 -12.46 2.76
CA GLN A 15 0.31 -12.71 4.18
C GLN A 15 0.66 -11.44 4.96
N PHE A 16 -0.28 -10.93 5.75
CA PHE A 16 -0.02 -9.79 6.64
C PHE A 16 0.45 -10.31 7.99
N LEU A 17 1.70 -10.02 8.33
CA LEU A 17 2.27 -10.35 9.63
C LEU A 17 1.78 -9.35 10.70
N LEU A 18 0.71 -9.68 11.40
CA LEU A 18 0.33 -9.00 12.63
C LEU A 18 1.16 -9.59 13.78
N THR A 19 1.88 -8.74 14.51
CA THR A 19 2.55 -9.21 15.74
C THR A 19 1.64 -8.91 16.91
N LEU A 20 1.14 -9.95 17.59
CA LEU A 20 0.35 -9.78 18.81
C LEU A 20 1.29 -9.83 20.00
N GLN A 21 1.17 -8.85 20.89
CA GLN A 21 1.76 -8.93 22.23
C GLN A 21 0.62 -9.08 23.24
N PRO A 22 0.25 -10.33 23.62
CA PRO A 22 -0.58 -10.54 24.78
C PRO A 22 0.20 -10.10 26.02
N SER A 23 -0.48 -9.48 26.99
CA SER A 23 0.14 -8.94 28.21
C SER A 23 0.81 -9.98 29.12
N ASN A 24 0.71 -11.29 28.84
CA ASN A 24 1.25 -12.38 29.67
C ASN A 24 1.80 -13.60 28.89
N LEU A 25 2.17 -13.47 27.61
CA LEU A 25 2.82 -14.56 26.83
C LEU A 25 3.97 -14.01 25.98
N PRO A 26 5.00 -14.83 25.64
CA PRO A 26 6.06 -14.41 24.73
C PRO A 26 5.43 -14.00 23.38
N SER A 27 5.85 -12.83 22.87
CA SER A 27 5.36 -12.17 21.66
C SER A 27 5.00 -13.16 20.53
N ALA A 28 3.72 -13.51 20.42
CA ALA A 28 3.25 -14.41 19.39
C ALA A 28 3.03 -13.60 18.11
N LYS A 29 3.88 -13.82 17.10
CA LYS A 29 3.61 -13.33 15.75
C LYS A 29 2.42 -14.14 15.21
N VAL A 30 1.26 -13.51 15.10
CA VAL A 30 0.07 -14.15 14.53
C VAL A 30 -0.11 -13.61 13.13
N CYS A 31 0.25 -14.41 12.14
CA CYS A 31 -0.14 -14.10 10.77
C CYS A 31 -1.66 -14.21 10.69
N VAL A 32 -2.34 -13.10 10.46
CA VAL A 32 -3.79 -13.13 10.23
C VAL A 32 -3.98 -13.17 8.73
N ASP A 33 -4.18 -14.37 8.21
CA ASP A 33 -4.62 -14.55 6.84
C ASP A 33 -6.10 -14.15 6.78
N LEU A 34 -6.35 -12.98 6.19
CA LEU A 34 -7.70 -12.48 5.96
C LEU A 34 -8.08 -12.81 4.52
N ASP A 35 -8.92 -13.84 4.37
CA ASP A 35 -9.47 -14.36 3.10
C ASP A 35 -10.40 -13.38 2.36
N ILE A 36 -10.36 -12.07 2.66
CA ILE A 36 -11.19 -11.09 1.97
C ILE A 36 -10.56 -10.78 0.61
N PRO A 37 -11.22 -11.12 -0.51
CA PRO A 37 -10.66 -10.88 -1.84
C PRO A 37 -10.52 -9.37 -2.11
N LEU A 38 -9.35 -8.99 -2.64
CA LEU A 38 -8.91 -7.59 -2.81
C LEU A 38 -9.94 -6.70 -3.53
N ASN A 39 -10.61 -7.26 -4.53
CA ASN A 39 -11.57 -6.56 -5.39
C ASN A 39 -12.87 -6.18 -4.65
N SER A 40 -13.37 -7.03 -3.76
CA SER A 40 -14.59 -6.78 -2.98
C SER A 40 -14.39 -5.67 -1.94
N LEU A 41 -13.22 -5.68 -1.29
CA LEU A 41 -12.83 -4.67 -0.30
C LEU A 41 -12.68 -3.29 -0.94
N TRP A 42 -12.10 -3.23 -2.14
CA TRP A 42 -11.80 -1.98 -2.82
C TRP A 42 -13.07 -1.17 -3.11
N SER A 43 -14.05 -1.78 -3.77
CA SER A 43 -15.28 -1.10 -4.17
C SER A 43 -16.21 -0.78 -2.99
N SER A 44 -16.29 -1.68 -2.00
CA SER A 44 -17.28 -1.58 -0.92
C SER A 44 -16.82 -0.73 0.25
N VAL A 45 -15.51 -0.70 0.53
CA VAL A 45 -14.96 -0.05 1.73
C VAL A 45 -13.94 1.02 1.35
N VAL A 46 -12.90 0.66 0.61
CA VAL A 46 -11.75 1.55 0.39
C VAL A 46 -12.12 2.76 -0.44
N LEU A 47 -12.76 2.56 -1.60
CA LEU A 47 -13.11 3.64 -2.52
C LEU A 47 -14.08 4.67 -1.91
N PRO A 48 -15.17 4.27 -1.22
CA PRO A 48 -16.03 5.22 -0.50
C PRO A 48 -15.28 6.04 0.55
N VAL A 49 -14.34 5.44 1.28
CA VAL A 49 -13.52 6.14 2.29
C VAL A 49 -12.56 7.12 1.61
N LEU A 50 -11.85 6.69 0.56
CA LEU A 50 -10.95 7.55 -0.21
C LEU A 50 -11.66 8.77 -0.80
N LYS A 51 -12.89 8.60 -1.29
CA LYS A 51 -13.72 9.70 -1.82
C LYS A 51 -14.08 10.77 -0.77
N ARG A 52 -14.00 10.46 0.53
CA ARG A 52 -14.17 11.46 1.60
C ARG A 52 -12.93 12.34 1.80
N ILE A 53 -11.77 11.86 1.38
CA ILE A 53 -10.45 12.45 1.68
C ILE A 53 -9.88 13.14 0.44
N HIS A 54 -9.96 12.47 -0.70
CA HIS A 54 -9.38 12.90 -1.97
C HIS A 54 -10.45 13.24 -2.99
N SER A 55 -10.11 14.13 -3.93
CA SER A 55 -10.95 14.42 -5.08
C SER A 55 -11.02 13.20 -6.00
N THR A 56 -12.17 13.03 -6.65
CA THR A 56 -12.37 11.97 -7.64
C THR A 56 -11.31 12.02 -8.73
N GLN A 57 -10.90 13.22 -9.14
CA GLN A 57 -9.86 13.43 -10.15
C GLN A 57 -8.52 12.84 -9.71
N LEU A 58 -8.11 13.10 -8.47
CA LEU A 58 -6.87 12.54 -7.93
C LEU A 58 -6.94 11.02 -7.84
N ILE A 59 -8.05 10.47 -7.33
CA ILE A 59 -8.24 9.02 -7.22
C ILE A 59 -8.15 8.37 -8.61
N VAL A 60 -8.85 8.91 -9.61
CA VAL A 60 -8.82 8.39 -10.98
C VAL A 60 -7.43 8.49 -11.58
N ALA A 61 -6.72 9.61 -11.41
CA ALA A 61 -5.37 9.79 -11.91
C ALA A 61 -4.38 8.78 -11.33
N LEU A 62 -4.47 8.51 -10.02
CA LEU A 62 -3.65 7.51 -9.34
C LEU A 62 -4.02 6.08 -9.75
N CYS A 63 -5.31 5.77 -9.87
CA CYS A 63 -5.76 4.47 -10.34
C CYS A 63 -5.35 4.16 -11.79
N ALA A 64 -5.29 5.18 -12.66
CA ALA A 64 -4.85 5.03 -14.03
C ALA A 64 -3.40 4.54 -14.13
N GLN A 65 -2.57 4.80 -13.12
CA GLN A 65 -1.19 4.32 -13.05
C GLN A 65 -1.08 2.79 -13.00
N PHE A 66 -2.15 2.08 -12.63
CA PHE A 66 -2.16 0.61 -12.69
C PHE A 66 -1.98 0.06 -14.11
N PHE A 67 -2.42 0.84 -15.10
CA PHE A 67 -2.33 0.49 -16.51
C PHE A 67 -1.20 1.25 -17.21
N ALA A 68 -0.39 2.02 -16.47
CA ALA A 68 0.73 2.74 -17.04
C ALA A 68 1.85 1.76 -17.42
N THR A 69 2.47 2.02 -18.56
CA THR A 69 3.72 1.37 -18.96
C THR A 69 4.88 2.06 -18.26
N PHE A 70 5.66 1.30 -17.51
CA PHE A 70 6.89 1.77 -16.89
C PHE A 70 8.09 1.34 -17.73
N PRO A 71 9.18 2.12 -17.75
CA PRO A 71 10.42 1.71 -18.38
C PRO A 71 10.95 0.41 -17.75
N ASP A 72 11.82 -0.28 -18.47
CA ASP A 72 12.50 -1.46 -17.96
C ASP A 72 13.25 -1.16 -16.66
N SER A 73 13.42 -2.20 -15.84
CA SER A 73 14.21 -2.11 -14.61
C SER A 73 15.63 -1.70 -14.96
N GLU A 74 16.23 -0.93 -14.06
CA GLU A 74 17.67 -0.70 -14.10
C GLU A 74 18.38 -2.05 -14.01
N VAL A 75 19.57 -2.13 -14.63
CA VAL A 75 20.45 -3.28 -14.39
C VAL A 75 20.79 -3.23 -12.91
N ASP A 76 20.60 -4.34 -12.18
CA ASP A 76 20.90 -4.41 -10.75
C ASP A 76 22.35 -3.98 -10.51
N SER A 77 22.56 -2.72 -10.13
CA SER A 77 23.84 -2.24 -9.65
C SER A 77 23.93 -2.62 -8.17
N GLU A 78 24.32 -3.87 -7.90
CA GLU A 78 24.59 -4.39 -6.55
C GLU A 78 25.81 -3.69 -5.86
N THR A 79 26.25 -2.54 -6.39
CA THR A 79 27.40 -1.80 -5.88
C THR A 79 26.90 -0.61 -5.08
N GLU A 80 27.14 -0.64 -3.77
CA GLU A 80 26.76 0.39 -2.80
C GLU A 80 27.34 1.79 -3.12
N ASP A 81 28.32 1.88 -4.04
CA ASP A 81 28.97 3.12 -4.49
C ASP A 81 28.61 3.51 -5.94
N ASP A 82 27.66 2.80 -6.58
CA ASP A 82 27.17 3.20 -7.89
C ASP A 82 26.21 4.40 -7.75
N ARG A 83 26.71 5.59 -8.10
CA ARG A 83 25.92 6.83 -8.17
C ARG A 83 25.30 7.08 -9.54
N THR A 84 25.35 6.10 -10.44
CA THR A 84 24.80 6.23 -11.78
C THR A 84 23.29 6.35 -11.70
N VAL A 85 22.80 7.57 -11.90
CA VAL A 85 21.37 7.82 -12.11
C VAL A 85 21.06 7.40 -13.54
N TYR A 86 20.35 6.29 -13.72
CA TYR A 86 19.94 5.83 -15.03
C TYR A 86 18.75 6.68 -15.52
N PRO A 87 18.94 7.59 -16.50
CA PRO A 87 17.89 8.51 -16.90
C PRO A 87 16.85 7.74 -17.73
N GLY A 88 15.59 7.76 -17.30
CA GLY A 88 14.48 7.14 -18.04
C GLY A 88 14.27 5.66 -17.77
N THR A 89 14.83 5.11 -16.70
CA THR A 89 14.66 3.71 -16.28
C THR A 89 13.90 3.61 -14.96
N CYS A 90 13.12 2.54 -14.82
CA CYS A 90 12.33 2.07 -13.68
C CYS A 90 11.37 3.02 -12.92
N MET A 91 11.63 4.33 -12.83
CA MET A 91 10.82 5.32 -12.11
C MET A 91 10.28 6.39 -13.07
N VAL A 92 9.06 6.85 -12.80
CA VAL A 92 8.42 8.02 -13.44
C VAL A 92 8.16 9.06 -12.35
N GLN A 93 8.52 10.32 -12.61
CA GLN A 93 8.21 11.42 -11.71
C GLN A 93 6.72 11.77 -11.80
N HIS A 94 5.98 11.63 -10.71
CA HIS A 94 4.56 11.99 -10.63
C HIS A 94 4.35 13.43 -10.13
N SER A 95 5.22 13.90 -9.22
CA SER A 95 5.30 15.31 -8.80
C SER A 95 6.74 15.64 -8.41
N GLN A 96 7.02 16.89 -8.05
CA GLN A 96 8.38 17.40 -7.78
C GLN A 96 9.19 16.43 -6.91
N ASP A 97 8.59 15.92 -5.83
CA ASP A 97 9.23 15.01 -4.87
C ASP A 97 8.50 13.67 -4.72
N THR A 98 7.86 13.18 -5.80
CA THR A 98 7.17 11.88 -5.80
C THR A 98 7.52 11.10 -7.04
N PHE A 99 8.21 9.97 -6.85
CA PHE A 99 8.58 9.03 -7.89
C PHE A 99 7.77 7.73 -7.75
N ILE A 100 7.35 7.18 -8.87
CA ILE A 100 6.57 5.95 -8.94
C ILE A 100 7.22 4.94 -9.89
N ASN A 101 7.06 3.65 -9.63
CA ASN A 101 7.46 2.56 -10.52
C ASN A 101 6.32 1.57 -10.70
N ARG A 102 6.58 0.52 -11.49
CA ARG A 102 5.61 -0.54 -11.80
C ARG A 102 5.02 -1.23 -10.57
N TYR A 103 5.71 -1.21 -9.44
CA TYR A 103 5.28 -1.85 -8.19
C TYR A 103 4.62 -0.88 -7.21
N THR A 104 4.83 0.43 -7.37
CA THR A 104 4.37 1.44 -6.41
C THR A 104 2.87 1.32 -6.13
N TYR A 105 2.05 1.12 -7.16
CA TYR A 105 0.59 1.04 -6.98
C TYR A 105 0.15 -0.26 -6.28
N ILE A 106 0.84 -1.37 -6.52
CA ILE A 106 0.62 -2.62 -5.76
C ILE A 106 1.00 -2.38 -4.29
N SER A 107 2.10 -1.67 -4.01
CA SER A 107 2.50 -1.30 -2.65
C SER A 107 1.49 -0.39 -1.95
N VAL A 108 0.87 0.56 -2.69
CA VAL A 108 -0.24 1.37 -2.19
C VAL A 108 -1.42 0.50 -1.78
N PHE A 109 -1.82 -0.45 -2.62
CA PHE A 109 -2.90 -1.38 -2.30
C PHE A 109 -2.59 -2.18 -1.02
N TYR A 110 -1.38 -2.69 -0.86
CA TYR A 110 -0.99 -3.39 0.36
C TYR A 110 -0.99 -2.50 1.59
N SER A 111 -0.58 -1.24 1.44
CA SER A 111 -0.62 -0.27 2.53
C SER A 111 -2.04 -0.01 3.01
N LEU A 112 -2.98 0.25 2.09
CA LEU A 112 -4.39 0.46 2.43
C LEU A 112 -5.04 -0.81 3.00
N ARG A 113 -4.70 -1.98 2.45
CA ARG A 113 -5.19 -3.28 2.94
C ARG A 113 -4.71 -3.54 4.37
N GLY A 114 -3.44 -3.28 4.67
CA GLY A 114 -2.89 -3.43 6.03
C GLY A 114 -3.58 -2.54 7.06
N ILE A 115 -3.97 -1.32 6.67
CA ILE A 115 -4.76 -0.42 7.52
C ILE A 115 -6.15 -1.03 7.80
N VAL A 116 -6.86 -1.47 6.76
CA VAL A 116 -8.20 -2.06 6.90
C VAL A 116 -8.17 -3.26 7.83
N TYR A 117 -7.17 -4.11 7.68
CA TYR A 117 -7.01 -5.32 8.47
C TYR A 117 -6.65 -5.04 9.93
N THR A 118 -5.75 -4.10 10.16
CA THR A 118 -5.39 -3.73 11.52
C THR A 118 -6.56 -3.09 12.26
N LEU A 119 -7.33 -2.21 11.59
CA LEU A 119 -8.55 -1.65 12.18
C LEU A 119 -9.64 -2.68 12.40
N HIS A 120 -9.80 -3.65 11.50
CA HIS A 120 -10.74 -4.75 11.70
C HIS A 120 -10.37 -5.60 12.93
N ALA A 121 -9.10 -5.98 13.07
CA ALA A 121 -8.60 -6.74 14.22
C ALA A 121 -8.74 -5.95 15.54
N LEU A 122 -8.45 -4.64 15.52
CA LEU A 122 -8.52 -3.76 16.68
C LEU A 122 -9.96 -3.43 17.10
N MET A 123 -10.78 -2.97 16.16
CA MET A 123 -12.09 -2.39 16.45
C MET A 123 -13.23 -3.40 16.33
N VAL A 124 -13.20 -4.28 15.33
CA VAL A 124 -14.31 -5.22 15.07
C VAL A 124 -14.12 -6.50 15.88
N GLN A 125 -13.00 -7.18 15.68
CA GLN A 125 -12.73 -8.45 16.33
C GLN A 125 -12.24 -8.28 17.77
N ARG A 126 -11.63 -7.13 18.10
CA ARG A 126 -11.04 -6.81 19.40
C ARG A 126 -10.05 -7.88 19.89
N ILE A 127 -9.29 -8.46 18.95
CA ILE A 127 -8.26 -9.48 19.21
C ILE A 127 -6.88 -8.85 19.48
N ILE A 128 -6.75 -7.54 19.26
CA ILE A 128 -5.54 -6.76 19.54
C ILE A 128 -5.93 -5.50 20.32
N ASN A 129 -5.03 -5.00 21.18
CA ASN A 129 -5.22 -3.73 21.89
C ASN A 129 -4.50 -2.56 21.19
N VAL A 130 -3.43 -2.85 20.46
CA VAL A 130 -2.61 -1.89 19.71
C VAL A 130 -2.14 -2.58 18.44
N GLY A 131 -2.09 -1.82 17.34
CA GLY A 131 -1.53 -2.27 16.07
C GLY A 131 -0.58 -1.24 15.48
N ILE A 132 0.54 -1.70 14.93
CA ILE A 132 1.53 -0.87 14.21
C ILE A 132 1.53 -1.32 12.75
N MET A 133 1.43 -0.36 11.83
CA MET A 133 1.40 -0.60 10.39
C MET A 133 2.69 -0.06 9.76
N LEU A 134 3.55 -0.97 9.30
CA LEU A 134 4.78 -0.64 8.57
C LEU A 134 4.49 -0.60 7.07
N ILE A 135 4.06 0.56 6.59
CA ILE A 135 3.52 0.71 5.23
C ILE A 135 4.40 1.61 4.36
N ARG A 136 4.46 1.28 3.07
CA ARG A 136 5.04 2.10 2.01
C ARG A 136 4.21 1.98 0.74
N PRO A 137 3.95 3.08 0.00
CA PRO A 137 4.43 4.45 0.25
C PRO A 137 3.79 5.13 1.48
N PRO A 138 4.43 6.17 2.05
CA PRO A 138 3.83 6.97 3.13
C PRO A 138 2.57 7.71 2.64
N GLY A 139 1.86 8.38 3.56
CA GLY A 139 0.63 9.09 3.19
C GLY A 139 0.40 10.47 3.79
N HIS A 140 1.10 10.86 4.85
CA HIS A 140 0.75 12.07 5.61
C HIS A 140 0.83 13.41 4.86
N HIS A 141 1.52 13.49 3.71
CA HIS A 141 1.67 14.73 2.94
C HIS A 141 0.64 14.91 1.81
N THR A 142 -0.06 13.84 1.38
CA THR A 142 -1.05 13.95 0.30
C THR A 142 -2.23 14.79 0.76
N SER A 143 -2.57 15.83 0.00
CA SER A 143 -3.77 16.65 0.23
C SER A 143 -4.97 16.11 -0.58
N ARG A 144 -6.10 16.83 -0.54
CA ARG A 144 -7.30 16.42 -1.28
C ARG A 144 -7.06 16.24 -2.78
N SER A 145 -6.16 16.99 -3.40
CA SER A 145 -6.00 16.99 -4.86
C SER A 145 -4.55 16.99 -5.34
N VAL A 146 -3.58 16.90 -4.43
CA VAL A 146 -2.15 16.97 -4.75
C VAL A 146 -1.40 15.86 -4.02
N VAL A 147 -0.53 15.15 -4.73
CA VAL A 147 0.46 14.22 -4.16
C VAL A 147 1.76 14.97 -3.87
N ASP A 148 2.39 14.64 -2.75
CA ASP A 148 3.58 15.34 -2.28
C ASP A 148 4.42 14.46 -1.34
N GLY A 149 5.73 14.73 -1.26
CA GLY A 149 6.66 14.06 -0.34
C GLY A 149 6.55 12.53 -0.33
N CYS A 150 6.65 11.91 -1.51
CA CYS A 150 6.47 10.47 -1.75
C CYS A 150 5.10 9.88 -1.35
N CYS A 151 4.11 10.72 -0.99
CA CYS A 151 2.80 10.28 -0.53
C CYS A 151 1.77 10.30 -1.66
N LEU A 152 1.17 9.14 -1.95
CA LEU A 152 0.16 8.99 -3.00
C LEU A 152 -1.28 9.12 -2.49
N PHE A 153 -1.63 8.42 -1.42
CA PHE A 153 -2.90 8.60 -0.70
C PHE A 153 -2.62 8.96 0.73
N ASN A 154 -3.51 9.74 1.34
CA ASN A 154 -3.40 10.13 2.74
C ASN A 154 -3.81 8.99 3.66
N THR A 155 -2.86 8.11 3.96
CA THR A 155 -3.05 6.92 4.80
C THR A 155 -3.51 7.27 6.21
N VAL A 156 -3.06 8.38 6.79
CA VAL A 156 -3.49 8.84 8.13
C VAL A 156 -4.96 9.23 8.13
N SER A 157 -5.36 10.09 7.17
CA SER A 157 -6.76 10.49 7.00
C SER A 157 -7.65 9.31 6.61
N PHE A 158 -7.11 8.38 5.82
CA PHE A 158 -7.79 7.13 5.46
C PHE A 158 -8.06 6.26 6.68
N THR A 159 -7.08 6.03 7.55
CA THR A 159 -7.26 5.29 8.80
C THR A 159 -8.36 5.93 9.66
N ALA A 160 -8.32 7.25 9.86
CA ALA A 160 -9.33 7.94 10.67
C ALA A 160 -10.74 7.82 10.07
N GLN A 161 -10.88 8.07 8.77
CA GLN A 161 -12.17 7.98 8.07
C GLN A 161 -12.70 6.55 7.95
N LEU A 162 -11.81 5.56 7.93
CA LEU A 162 -12.17 4.15 7.95
C LEU A 162 -12.65 3.72 9.34
N ALA A 163 -11.97 4.17 10.41
CA ALA A 163 -12.41 3.91 11.79
C ALA A 163 -13.83 4.43 12.02
N LEU A 164 -14.12 5.67 11.59
CA LEU A 164 -15.47 6.25 11.64
C LEU A 164 -16.49 5.52 10.76
N HIS A 165 -16.05 4.90 9.66
CA HIS A 165 -16.92 4.14 8.77
C HIS A 165 -17.34 2.80 9.37
N ILE A 166 -16.40 2.12 10.03
CA ILE A 166 -16.60 0.80 10.63
C ILE A 166 -17.33 0.92 11.98
N TYR A 167 -17.11 2.03 12.71
CA TYR A 167 -17.82 2.38 13.93
C TYR A 167 -18.63 3.67 13.75
N PRO A 168 -19.80 3.63 13.09
CA PRO A 168 -20.72 4.74 13.12
C PRO A 168 -21.23 4.93 14.57
N HIS A 169 -21.16 6.17 15.06
CA HIS A 169 -21.73 6.58 16.35
C HIS A 169 -23.24 6.39 16.42
#